data_AF-A0A949IRR9-F1
#
_entry.id   AF-A0A949IRR9-F1
#
_cell.length_a   1.000
_cell.length_b   1.000
_cell.length_c   1.000
_cell.angle_alpha   90.00
_cell.angle_beta   90.00
_cell.angle_gamma   90.00
#
_symmetry.space_group_name_H-M   'P 1'
#
loop_
_entity.id
_entity.type
_entity.pdbx_description
1 polymer ?
#
loop_
_entity_poly.entity_id
_entity_poly.type
_entity_poly.pdbx_seq_one_letter_code
_entity_poly.pdbx_strand_id
1 'polypeptide(L)' 'MQMFKTIEGLPEYVLGVEARGKITDKDYKDLLIPRADRLFSKYPAIRMLYVAGKSFKGYDARAVWDDTVFGLNH' A
#
# COMPACT_ATOMS: atom_id res chain seq x y z
N MET A 1 -10.17 -3.59 13.17
CA MET A 1 -9.96 -2.14 12.93
C MET A 1 -9.12 -2.01 11.66
N GLN A 2 -9.59 -1.27 10.66
CA GLN A 2 -8.79 -1.03 9.44
C GLN A 2 -7.54 -0.23 9.81
N MET A 3 -6.36 -0.81 9.54
CA MET A 3 -5.06 -0.17 9.79
C MET A 3 -4.62 0.71 8.60
N PHE A 4 -5.27 0.56 7.45
CA PHE A 4 -5.10 1.42 6.27
C PHE A 4 -6.36 2.23 5.97
N LYS A 5 -6.16 3.53 5.72
CA LYS A 5 -7.18 4.42 5.18
C LYS A 5 -6.80 4.81 3.75
N THR A 6 -7.73 4.72 2.81
CA THR A 6 -7.50 5.22 1.45
C THR A 6 -7.46 6.74 1.44
N ILE A 7 -6.51 7.32 0.71
CA ILE A 7 -6.45 8.77 0.46
C ILE A 7 -7.24 9.06 -0.82
N GLU A 8 -8.27 9.89 -0.69
CA GLU A 8 -9.13 10.31 -1.80
C GLU A 8 -8.57 11.58 -2.46
N GLY A 9 -9.04 11.88 -3.68
CA GLY A 9 -8.60 13.07 -4.44
C GLY A 9 -7.25 12.92 -5.15
N LEU A 10 -6.74 11.69 -5.24
CA LEU A 10 -5.53 11.38 -6.01
C LEU A 10 -5.90 10.98 -7.45
N PRO A 11 -4.98 11.15 -8.42
CA PRO A 11 -5.17 10.63 -9.76
C PRO A 11 -5.39 9.11 -9.74
N GLU A 12 -6.14 8.58 -10.71
CA GLU A 12 -6.55 7.17 -10.71
C GLU A 12 -5.39 6.16 -10.77
N TYR A 13 -4.23 6.58 -11.29
CA TYR A 13 -3.00 5.79 -11.32
C TYR A 13 -2.20 5.84 -10.01
N VAL A 14 -2.72 6.51 -8.97
CA VAL A 14 -2.04 6.68 -7.69
C VAL A 14 -2.72 5.87 -6.59
N LEU A 15 -1.98 4.93 -6.01
CA LEU A 15 -2.38 4.21 -4.81
C LEU A 15 -2.09 5.06 -3.57
N GLY A 16 -3.12 5.73 -3.04
CA GLY A 16 -3.02 6.50 -1.80
C GLY A 16 -3.42 5.70 -0.57
N VAL A 17 -2.49 5.49 0.35
CA VAL A 17 -2.75 4.81 1.62
C VAL A 17 -2.15 5.57 2.78
N GLU A 18 -2.97 5.77 3.82
CA GLU A 18 -2.56 6.30 5.11
C GLU A 18 -2.58 5.17 6.14
N ALA A 19 -1.44 4.92 6.75
CA ALA A 19 -1.25 3.93 7.78
C ALA A 19 -1.49 4.49 9.18
N ARG A 20 -2.27 3.76 9.97
CA ARG A 20 -2.60 4.10 11.35
C ARG A 20 -2.42 2.88 12.23
N GLY A 21 -1.70 3.03 13.34
CA GLY A 21 -1.46 1.93 14.27
C GLY A 21 -0.29 1.04 13.84
N LYS A 22 -0.38 -0.25 14.16
CA LYS A 22 0.63 -1.25 13.85
C LYS A 22 0.23 -1.97 12.56
N ILE A 23 0.96 -1.71 11.49
CA ILE A 23 0.67 -2.37 10.22
C ILE A 23 1.18 -3.79 10.24
N THR A 24 0.29 -4.75 9.96
CA THR A 24 0.62 -6.17 9.92
C THR A 24 0.71 -6.67 8.47
N ASP A 25 1.33 -7.84 8.28
CA ASP A 25 1.40 -8.52 6.98
C ASP A 25 0.00 -8.79 6.38
N LYS A 26 -0.98 -9.08 7.23
CA LYS A 26 -2.37 -9.31 6.81
C LYS A 26 -2.99 -8.07 6.17
N ASP A 27 -2.74 -6.88 6.71
CA ASP A 27 -3.26 -5.65 6.14
C ASP A 27 -2.68 -5.39 4.74
N TYR A 28 -1.43 -5.77 4.49
CA TYR A 28 -0.83 -5.69 3.15
C TYR A 28 -1.45 -6.69 2.18
N LYS A 29 -1.56 -7.96 2.58
CA LYS A 29 -2.11 -9.02 1.73
C LYS A 29 -3.59 -8.84 1.41
N ASP A 30 -4.37 -8.38 2.37
CA ASP A 30 -5.82 -8.28 2.21
C ASP A 30 -6.25 -6.98 1.52
N LEU A 31 -5.47 -5.90 1.65
CA LEU A 31 -5.83 -4.59 1.08
C LEU A 31 -4.82 -4.10 0.06
N LEU A 32 -3.55 -3.98 0.44
CA LEU A 32 -2.58 -3.17 -0.30
C LEU A 32 -2.13 -3.84 -1.60
N ILE A 33 -1.79 -5.13 -1.55
CA ILE A 33 -1.45 -5.94 -2.74
C ILE A 33 -2.60 -6.00 -3.76
N PRO A 34 -3.83 -6.43 -3.40
CA PRO A 34 -4.92 -6.51 -4.37
C PRO A 34 -5.40 -5.15 -4.87
N ARG A 35 -5.08 -4.04 -4.18
CA ARG A 35 -5.31 -2.69 -4.71
C ARG A 35 -4.24 -2.29 -5.72
N ALA A 36 -2.96 -2.57 -5.43
CA ALA A 36 -1.87 -2.33 -6.36
C ALA A 36 -2.03 -3.15 -7.65
N ASP A 37 -2.33 -4.44 -7.54
CA ASP A 37 -2.54 -5.36 -8.67
C ASP A 37 -3.66 -4.88 -9.62
N ARG A 38 -4.77 -4.41 -9.04
CA ARG A 38 -5.87 -3.80 -9.80
C ARG A 38 -5.48 -2.53 -10.55
N LEU A 39 -4.52 -1.76 -10.02
CA LEU A 39 -4.02 -0.55 -10.69
C LEU A 39 -3.01 -0.91 -11.77
N PHE A 40 -2.11 -1.87 -11.53
CA PHE A 40 -1.19 -2.38 -12.55
C PHE A 40 -1.91 -3.03 -13.72
N SER A 41 -3.05 -3.68 -13.49
CA SER A 41 -3.91 -4.21 -14.55
C SER A 41 -4.52 -3.12 -15.44
N LYS A 42 -4.58 -1.87 -14.98
CA LYS A 42 -5.22 -0.74 -15.69
C LYS A 42 -4.23 0.27 -16.24
N TYR A 43 -3.10 0.44 -15.58
CA TYR A 43 -2.11 1.47 -15.90
C TYR A 43 -0.72 0.83 -16.05
N PRO A 44 0.03 1.20 -17.09
CA PRO A 44 1.38 0.67 -17.31
C PRO A 44 2.39 1.11 -16.24
N ALA A 45 2.07 2.20 -15.53
CA ALA A 45 2.83 2.68 -14.40
C ALA A 45 1.87 3.25 -13.35
N ILE A 46 2.08 2.88 -12.09
CA ILE A 46 1.34 3.41 -10.96
C ILE A 46 2.29 4.17 -10.05
N ARG A 47 1.77 5.15 -9.30
CA ARG A 47 2.52 5.79 -8.21
C ARG A 47 1.90 5.41 -6.88
N MET A 48 2.70 5.36 -5.84
CA MET A 48 2.21 5.05 -4.51
C MET A 48 2.48 6.22 -3.56
N LEU A 49 1.43 6.70 -2.92
CA LEU A 49 1.53 7.67 -1.82
C LEU A 49 1.27 6.95 -0.51
N TYR A 50 2.33 6.79 0.28
CA TYR A 50 2.26 6.18 1.60
C TYR A 50 2.40 7.26 2.67
N VAL A 51 1.38 7.43 3.51
CA VAL A 51 1.38 8.39 4.63
C VAL A 51 1.41 7.63 5.94
N ALA A 52 2.49 7.79 6.72
CA ALA A 52 2.53 7.34 8.10
C ALA A 52 1.79 8.36 8.98
N GLY A 53 0.56 8.04 9.37
CA GLY A 53 -0.27 8.92 10.20
C GLY A 53 0.26 9.09 11.63
N LYS A 54 -0.27 10.04 12.39
CA LYS A 54 0.19 10.35 13.77
C LYS A 54 0.12 9.15 14.75
N SER A 55 -0.73 8.16 14.47
CA SER A 55 -0.88 6.95 15.28
C SER A 55 -0.02 5.78 14.79
N PHE A 56 0.88 6.01 13.84
CA PHE A 56 1.74 4.98 13.27
C PHE A 56 2.70 4.44 14.35
N LYS A 57 2.62 3.12 14.61
CA LYS A 57 3.39 2.45 15.67
C LYS A 57 4.55 1.58 15.14
N GLY A 58 4.72 1.47 13.82
CA GLY A 58 5.80 0.68 13.21
C GLY A 58 5.32 -0.37 12.21
N TYR A 59 6.30 -0.99 11.54
CA TYR A 59 6.13 -2.05 10.55
C TYR A 59 6.78 -3.35 11.04
N ASP A 60 6.05 -4.47 10.97
CA ASP A 60 6.63 -5.82 11.13
C ASP A 60 7.00 -6.47 9.78
N ALA A 61 6.66 -5.85 8.65
CA ALA A 61 6.56 -6.50 7.34
C ALA A 61 7.67 -6.16 6.32
N ARG A 62 8.86 -5.74 6.78
CA ARG A 62 9.89 -5.14 5.90
C ARG A 62 10.39 -6.06 4.77
N ALA A 63 10.30 -7.39 4.93
CA ALA A 63 10.81 -8.35 3.94
C ALA A 63 9.84 -8.62 2.78
N VAL A 64 8.53 -8.75 3.04
CA VAL A 64 7.55 -9.16 2.02
C VAL A 64 7.27 -8.04 1.01
N TRP A 65 7.28 -6.79 1.48
CA TRP A 65 7.02 -5.63 0.62
C TRP A 65 8.13 -5.37 -0.39
N ASP A 66 9.39 -5.49 0.06
CA ASP A 66 10.57 -5.25 -0.77
C ASP A 66 10.57 -6.21 -1.97
N ASP A 67 10.40 -7.51 -1.73
CA ASP A 67 10.36 -8.51 -2.80
C ASP A 67 9.11 -8.43 -3.70
N THR A 68 7.93 -8.17 -3.13
CA THR A 68 6.66 -8.32 -3.90
C THR A 68 6.32 -7.10 -4.74
N VAL A 69 6.56 -5.88 -4.27
CA VAL A 69 6.19 -4.66 -5.02
C VAL A 69 7.35 -4.07 -5.81
N PHE A 70 8.59 -4.17 -5.32
CA PHE A 70 9.73 -3.79 -6.14
C PHE A 70 10.10 -4.91 -7.15
N GLY A 71 9.77 -6.17 -6.86
CA GLY A 71 9.95 -7.29 -7.80
C GLY A 71 9.03 -7.28 -9.03
N LEU A 72 7.94 -6.49 -9.04
CA LEU A 72 7.07 -6.29 -10.21
C LEU A 72 7.68 -5.35 -11.28
N ASN A 73 8.92 -4.86 -11.06
CA ASN A 73 9.73 -4.15 -12.06
C ASN A 73 10.78 -5.08 -12.70
N HIS A 74 10.34 -6.13 -13.39
CA HIS A 74 11.17 -6.84 -14.37
C HIS A 74 10.35 -7.35 -15.54
#